data_AF-A0A2D0HQ45-F1
#
_entry.id   AF-A0A2D0HQ45-F1
#
_cell.length_a   1.000
_cell.length_b   1.000
_cell.length_c   1.000
_cell.angle_alpha   90.00
_cell.angle_beta   90.00
_cell.angle_gamma   90.00
#
_symmetry.space_group_name_H-M   'P 1'
#
loop_
_entity.id
_entity.type
_entity.pdbx_description
1 polymer ?
#
loop_
_entity_poly.entity_id
_entity_poly.type
_entity_poly.pdbx_seq_one_letter_code
_entity_poly.pdbx_strand_id
1 'polypeptide(L)' 'MRIDISTPAIWYPGQSEIEFDEELNLMLERSAMTRDFLNGEIPPDCLLDFINDQGFNVFDVAEDWDLGDGIVS' A
#
# COMPACT_ATOMS: atom_id res chain seq x y z
N MET A 1 -5.54 16.26 11.67
CA MET A 1 -6.17 15.03 11.16
C MET A 1 -5.07 13.99 11.09
N ARG A 2 -5.15 12.89 11.86
CA ARG A 2 -4.13 11.83 11.83
C ARG A 2 -4.68 10.80 10.84
N ILE A 3 -4.08 10.73 9.65
CA ILE A 3 -4.45 9.72 8.66
C ILE A 3 -4.04 8.37 9.26
N ASP A 4 -5.00 7.47 9.43
CA ASP A 4 -4.71 6.10 9.83
C ASP A 4 -4.22 5.34 8.60
N ILE A 5 -2.95 4.99 8.60
CA ILE A 5 -2.22 4.39 7.48
C ILE A 5 -1.98 2.90 7.70
N SER A 6 -2.61 2.27 8.71
CA SER A 6 -2.43 0.84 8.93
C SER A 6 -3.07 0.06 7.79
N THR A 7 -2.26 -0.67 7.01
CA THR A 7 -2.75 -1.73 6.12
C THR A 7 -3.00 -2.98 6.97
N PRO A 8 -4.23 -3.32 7.36
CA PRO A 8 -4.44 -4.40 8.33
C PRO A 8 -4.14 -5.78 7.72
N ALA A 9 -3.49 -6.66 8.49
CA ALA A 9 -3.49 -8.09 8.22
C ALA A 9 -4.85 -8.68 8.64
N ILE A 10 -5.53 -9.37 7.72
CA ILE A 10 -6.86 -9.94 7.94
C ILE A 10 -6.77 -11.46 7.93
N TRP A 11 -7.28 -12.11 8.97
CA TRP A 11 -7.39 -13.57 9.02
C TRP A 11 -8.65 -14.04 8.28
N TYR A 12 -8.50 -14.93 7.29
CA TYR A 12 -9.61 -15.51 6.54
C TYR A 12 -9.99 -16.93 7.02
N PRO A 13 -11.27 -17.33 6.95
CA PRO A 13 -11.67 -18.70 7.27
C PRO A 13 -10.95 -19.72 6.38
N GLY A 14 -10.24 -20.68 6.99
CA GLY A 14 -9.48 -21.71 6.27
C GLY A 14 -8.03 -21.33 5.95
N GLN A 15 -7.59 -20.11 6.29
CA GLN A 15 -6.19 -19.70 6.19
C GLN A 15 -5.33 -20.48 7.19
N SER A 16 -4.15 -20.88 6.76
CA SER A 16 -3.14 -21.48 7.61
C SER A 16 -2.34 -20.42 8.38
N GLU A 17 -1.69 -20.81 9.47
CA GLU A 17 -0.81 -19.90 10.23
C GLU A 17 0.33 -19.33 9.37
N ILE A 18 0.87 -20.12 8.43
CA ILE A 18 1.94 -19.68 7.52
C ILE A 18 1.44 -18.58 6.60
N GLU A 19 0.27 -18.76 5.97
CA GLU A 19 -0.34 -17.75 5.10
C GLU A 19 -0.67 -16.47 5.87
N PHE A 20 -1.00 -16.57 7.16
CA PHE A 20 -1.25 -15.39 7.98
C PHE A 20 0.03 -14.67 8.39
N ASP A 21 1.10 -15.41 8.69
CA ASP A 21 2.43 -14.83 8.94
C ASP A 21 2.95 -14.07 7.71
N GLU A 22 2.69 -14.59 6.50
CA GLU A 22 2.98 -13.90 5.23
C GLU A 22 2.20 -12.58 5.12
N GLU A 23 0.89 -12.60 5.40
CA GLU A 23 0.05 -11.38 5.40
C GLU A 23 0.50 -10.35 6.47
N LEU A 24 0.94 -10.82 7.64
CA LEU A 24 1.50 -9.96 8.69
C LEU A 24 2.78 -9.27 8.24
N ASN A 25 3.68 -10.01 7.59
CA ASN A 25 4.90 -9.43 7.04
C ASN A 25 4.59 -8.40 5.94
N LEU A 26 3.66 -8.72 5.04
CA LEU A 26 3.21 -7.79 4.00
C LEU A 26 2.60 -6.51 4.58
N MET A 27 1.79 -6.62 5.65
CA MET A 27 1.28 -5.46 6.37
C MET A 27 2.41 -4.57 6.89
N LEU A 28 3.44 -5.15 7.52
CA LEU A 28 4.55 -4.41 8.10
C LEU A 28 5.37 -3.69 7.03
N GLU A 29 5.65 -4.37 5.93
CA GLU A 29 6.38 -3.81 4.79
C GLU A 29 5.63 -2.64 4.15
N ARG A 30 4.34 -2.81 3.89
CA ARG A 30 3.48 -1.74 3.35
C ARG A 30 3.42 -0.55 4.29
N SER A 31 3.24 -0.79 5.59
CA SER A 31 3.22 0.26 6.61
C SER A 31 4.54 1.04 6.68
N ALA A 32 5.67 0.36 6.54
CA ALA A 32 6.99 0.99 6.50
C ALA A 32 7.17 1.84 5.23
N MET A 33 6.82 1.31 4.05
CA MET A 33 6.88 2.09 2.80
C MET A 33 5.98 3.31 2.84
N THR A 34 4.76 3.19 3.35
CA THR A 34 3.84 4.33 3.49
C THR A 34 4.40 5.38 4.43
N ARG A 35 4.98 4.97 5.57
CA ARG A 35 5.65 5.90 6.50
C ARG A 35 6.81 6.63 5.80
N ASP A 36 7.68 5.89 5.13
CA ASP A 36 8.90 6.44 4.53
C ASP A 36 8.55 7.36 3.33
N PHE A 37 7.52 7.03 2.56
CA PHE A 37 6.94 7.91 1.56
C PHE A 37 6.39 9.21 2.16
N LEU A 38 5.60 9.14 3.24
CA LEU A 38 5.04 10.31 3.92
C LEU A 38 6.11 11.22 4.55
N ASN A 39 7.23 10.63 4.97
CA ASN A 39 8.39 11.37 5.49
C ASN A 39 9.27 11.97 4.38
N GLY A 40 8.99 11.67 3.11
CA GLY A 40 9.80 12.10 1.96
C GLY A 40 11.13 11.36 1.82
N GLU A 41 11.28 10.20 2.46
CA GLU A 41 12.47 9.35 2.37
C GLU A 41 12.46 8.51 1.09
N ILE A 42 11.27 8.12 0.62
CA ILE A 42 11.07 7.44 -0.66
C ILE A 42 10.62 8.48 -1.69
N PRO A 43 11.42 8.71 -2.76
CA PRO A 43 11.00 9.53 -3.88
C PRO A 43 9.70 8.96 -4.50
N PRO A 44 8.75 9.80 -4.90
CA PRO A 44 7.52 9.34 -5.55
C PRO A 44 7.79 8.43 -6.75
N ASP A 45 8.82 8.74 -7.53
CA ASP A 45 9.21 7.94 -8.69
C ASP A 45 9.55 6.49 -8.33
N CYS A 46 10.19 6.25 -7.17
CA CYS A 46 10.48 4.89 -6.71
C CYS A 46 9.22 4.10 -6.35
N LEU A 47 8.19 4.78 -5.82
CA LEU A 47 6.89 4.16 -5.55
C LEU A 47 6.17 3.83 -6.86
N LEU A 48 6.20 4.74 -7.83
CA LEU A 48 5.60 4.53 -9.15
C LEU A 48 6.27 3.38 -9.90
N ASP A 49 7.61 3.32 -9.87
CA ASP A 49 8.40 2.24 -10.47
C ASP A 49 8.07 0.90 -9.81
N PHE A 50 7.98 0.86 -8.48
CA PHE A 50 7.60 -0.34 -7.74
C PHE A 50 6.22 -0.87 -8.15
N ILE A 51 5.21 0.01 -8.24
CA ILE A 51 3.85 -0.36 -8.66
C ILE A 51 3.86 -0.94 -10.08
N ASN A 52 4.59 -0.29 -10.99
CA ASN A 52 4.71 -0.72 -12.38
C ASN A 52 5.45 -2.07 -12.52
N ASP A 53 6.52 -2.30 -11.75
CA ASP A 53 7.28 -3.55 -11.74
C ASP A 53 6.45 -4.75 -11.25
N GLN A 54 5.45 -4.51 -10.39
CA GLN A 54 4.49 -5.53 -9.97
C GLN A 54 3.42 -5.82 -11.03
N GLY A 55 3.45 -5.15 -12.19
CA GLY A 55 2.49 -5.33 -13.28
C GLY A 55 1.16 -4.59 -13.06
N PHE A 56 1.09 -3.71 -12.06
CA PHE A 56 -0.07 -2.88 -11.81
C PHE A 56 0.05 -1.55 -12.56
N ASN A 57 -1.06 -1.11 -13.15
CA ASN A 57 -1.15 0.22 -13.71
C ASN A 57 -1.42 1.21 -12.57
N VAL A 58 -0.53 2.18 -12.40
CA VAL A 58 -0.59 3.13 -11.28
C VAL A 58 -1.84 4.03 -11.31
N PHE A 59 -2.41 4.28 -12.49
CA PHE A 59 -3.65 5.06 -12.61
C PHE A 59 -4.85 4.25 -12.09
N ASP A 60 -4.88 2.95 -12.38
CA ASP A 60 -5.96 2.06 -11.92
C ASP A 60 -5.88 1.88 -10.38
N VAL A 61 -4.67 1.78 -9.83
CA VAL A 61 -4.44 1.72 -8.37
C VAL A 61 -4.89 3.01 -7.67
N ALA A 62 -4.68 4.17 -8.31
CA ALA A 62 -5.11 5.45 -7.75
C ALA A 62 -6.65 5.62 -7.76
N GLU A 63 -7.33 5.11 -8.80
CA GLU A 63 -8.79 5.08 -8.86
C GLU A 63 -9.38 4.13 -7.80
N ASP A 64 -8.80 2.93 -7.63
CA ASP A 64 -9.26 1.94 -6.64
C ASP A 64 -9.08 2.39 -5.17
N TRP A 65 -8.12 3.29 -4.91
CA TRP A 65 -7.92 3.90 -3.60
C TRP A 65 -8.92 5.03 -3.29
N ASP A 66 -9.88 5.28 -4.18
CA ASP A 66 -10.90 6.34 -4.05
C ASP A 66 -10.25 7.71 -3.75
N LEU A 67 -9.02 7.91 -4.24
CA LEU A 67 -8.34 9.22 -4.26
C LEU A 67 -8.95 10.16 -5.32
N GLY A 68 -9.95 9.67 -6.05
CA GLY A 68 -10.83 10.44 -6.91
C GLY A 68 -11.74 11.35 -6.09
N ASP A 69 -11.19 12.48 -5.65
CA ASP A 69 -11.81 13.81 -5.78
C ASP A 69 -10.90 14.86 -5.12
N GLY A 70 -9.94 15.40 -5.90
CA GLY A 70 -9.20 16.59 -5.44
C GLY A 70 -8.07 17.08 -6.32
N ILE A 71 -7.52 16.27 -7.22
CA ILE A 71 -6.44 16.70 -8.12
C ILE A 71 -6.84 16.43 -9.57
N VAL A 72 -7.87 17.15 -10.01
CA VAL A 72 -8.09 17.45 -11.44
C VAL A 72 -8.27 18.95 -11.58
N SER A 73 -7.23 19.59 -12.11
CA SER A 73 -7.31 20.84 -12.88
C SER A 73 -6.51 20.65 -14.15
#